data_AF-A0A4P9YMP9-F1
#
_entry.id   AF-A0A4P9YMP9-F1
#
_cell.length_a   1.000
_cell.length_b   1.000
_cell.length_c   1.000
_cell.angle_alpha   90.00
_cell.angle_beta   90.00
_cell.angle_gamma   90.00
#
_symmetry.space_group_name_H-M   'P 1'
#
loop_
_entity.id
_entity.type
_entity.pdbx_description
1 polymer ?
#
loop_
_entity_poly.entity_id
_entity_poly.type
_entity_poly.pdbx_seq_one_letter_code
_entity_poly.pdbx_strand_id
1 'polypeptide(L)' 'MTNSFTCISCQVVFGTPEEQRTHHRTEWHRYNLKRKCAGLPPVTAENFATRTLGKNISQNLC' A
#
# COMPACT_ATOMS: atom_id res chain seq x y z
N MET A 1 15.01 22.71 -2.33
CA MET A 1 13.60 22.31 -2.31
C MET A 1 13.56 20.80 -2.32
N THR A 2 13.16 20.16 -1.22
CA THR A 2 13.01 18.70 -1.15
C THR A 2 11.64 18.33 -1.71
N ASN A 3 11.60 17.84 -2.95
CA ASN A 3 10.35 17.34 -3.54
C ASN A 3 9.89 16.11 -2.74
N SER A 4 8.79 16.25 -2.00
CA SER A 4 8.15 15.14 -1.29
C SER A 4 7.24 14.37 -2.25
N PHE A 5 7.45 13.07 -2.40
CA PHE A 5 6.65 12.25 -3.31
C PHE A 5 5.53 11.58 -2.53
N THR A 6 4.31 12.07 -2.65
CA THR A 6 3.18 11.59 -1.83
C THR A 6 2.17 10.79 -2.64
N CYS A 7 1.66 9.70 -2.08
CA CYS A 7 0.47 9.03 -2.61
C CYS A 7 -0.74 9.38 -1.75
N ILE A 8 -1.65 10.22 -2.26
CA ILE A 8 -2.84 10.68 -1.52
C ILE A 8 -3.78 9.51 -1.21
N SER A 9 -3.93 8.55 -2.12
CA SER A 9 -4.79 7.38 -1.93
C SER A 9 -4.31 6.44 -0.81
N CYS A 10 -3.02 6.46 -0.48
CA CYS A 10 -2.43 5.63 0.57
C CYS A 10 -1.89 6.44 1.76
N GLN A 11 -2.00 7.77 1.72
CA GLN A 11 -1.52 8.71 2.74
C GLN A 11 -0.06 8.45 3.18
N VAL A 12 0.82 8.21 2.20
CA VAL A 12 2.22 7.90 2.43
C VAL A 12 3.13 8.86 1.67
N VAL A 13 4.27 9.17 2.28
CA VAL A 13 5.32 10.03 1.73
C VAL A 13 6.55 9.17 1.41
N PHE A 14 7.12 9.39 0.24
CA PHE A 14 8.31 8.73 -0.27
C PHE A 14 9.44 9.74 -0.40
N GLY A 15 10.68 9.24 -0.25
CA GLY A 15 11.90 10.04 -0.39
C GLY A 15 12.29 10.24 -1.86
N THR A 16 11.88 9.32 -2.73
CA THR A 16 12.24 9.32 -4.16
C THR A 16 11.02 9.10 -5.08
N PRO A 17 11.08 9.59 -6.34
CA PRO A 17 10.03 9.31 -7.31
C PRO A 17 9.98 7.83 -7.71
N GLU A 18 11.11 7.13 -7.65
CA GLU A 18 11.21 5.68 -7.93
C GLU A 18 10.41 4.86 -6.92
N GLU A 19 10.49 5.22 -5.63
CA GLU A 19 9.67 4.63 -4.57
C GLU A 19 8.17 4.84 -4.83
N GLN A 20 7.77 6.06 -5.20
CA GLN A 20 6.37 6.36 -5.52
C GLN A 20 5.87 5.53 -6.71
N ARG A 21 6.67 5.41 -7.78
CA ARG A 21 6.35 4.59 -8.95
C ARG A 21 6.25 3.10 -8.60
N THR A 22 7.17 2.62 -7.76
CA THR A 22 7.17 1.23 -7.29
C THR A 22 5.92 0.96 -6.45
N HIS A 23 5.57 1.88 -5.56
CA HIS A 23 4.36 1.80 -4.74
C HIS A 23 3.09 1.65 -5.59
N HIS A 24 2.93 2.42 -6.67
CA HIS A 24 1.75 2.33 -7.54
C HIS A 24 1.53 0.95 -8.18
N ARG A 25 2.57 0.11 -8.24
CA ARG A 25 2.48 -1.27 -8.78
C ARG A 25 2.12 -2.31 -7.70
N THR A 26 2.23 -1.95 -6.42
CA THR A 26 2.00 -2.88 -5.29
C THR A 26 0.52 -3.26 -5.12
N GLU A 27 0.28 -4.43 -4.53
CA GLU A 27 -1.06 -4.85 -4.11
C GLU A 27 -1.65 -3.93 -3.04
N TRP A 28 -0.80 -3.36 -2.18
CA TRP A 28 -1.22 -2.40 -1.15
C TRP A 28 -1.88 -1.16 -1.76
N HIS A 29 -1.26 -0.58 -2.79
CA HIS A 29 -1.84 0.55 -3.52
C HIS A 29 -3.19 0.20 -4.17
N ARG A 30 -3.26 -0.95 -4.86
CA ARG A 30 -4.51 -1.43 -5.48
C ARG A 30 -5.60 -1.68 -4.44
N TYR A 31 -5.25 -2.21 -3.27
CA TYR A 31 -6.18 -2.43 -2.17
C TYR A 31 -6.74 -1.11 -1.63
N ASN A 32 -5.88 -0.13 -1.36
CA ASN A 32 -6.30 1.19 -0.90
C ASN A 32 -7.10 1.96 -1.96
N LEU A 33 -6.78 1.79 -3.25
CA LEU A 33 -7.55 2.37 -4.35
C LEU A 33 -8.99 1.82 -4.37
N LYS A 34 -9.15 0.49 -4.24
CA LYS A 34 -10.48 -0.14 -4.15
C LYS A 34 -11.27 0.37 -2.93
N ARG A 35 -10.62 0.54 -1.78
CA ARG A 35 -11.23 1.11 -0.57
C ARG A 35 -11.68 2.55 -0.78
N LYS A 36 -10.83 3.38 -1.40
CA LYS A 36 -11.16 4.76 -1.74
C LYS A 36 -12.38 4.86 -2.65
N CYS A 37 -12.47 4.01 -3.68
CA CYS A 37 -13.65 3.96 -4.55
C CYS A 37 -14.93 3.54 -3.78
N ALA A 38 -14.79 2.72 -2.73
CA ALA A 38 -15.89 2.34 -1.85
C ALA A 38 -16.17 3.36 -0.72
N GLY A 39 -15.52 4.52 -0.71
CA GLY A 39 -15.67 5.53 0.36
C GLY A 39 -15.07 5.10 1.70
N LEU A 40 -14.23 4.06 1.73
CA LEU A 40 -13.60 3.53 2.93
C LEU A 40 -12.24 4.20 3.18
N PRO A 41 -11.83 4.37 4.46
CA PRO A 41 -10.52 4.91 4.78
C PRO A 41 -9.39 3.98 4.30
N PRO A 42 -8.23 4.54 3.88
CA PRO A 42 -7.08 3.75 3.47
C PRO A 42 -6.51 2.96 4.66
N VAL A 43 -5.85 1.86 4.35
CA VAL A 43 -5.15 1.02 5.33
C VAL A 43 -3.67 1.33 5.29
N THR A 44 -3.06 1.45 6.46
CA THR A 44 -1.62 1.67 6.61
C THR A 44 -0.82 0.46 6.12
N ALA A 45 0.45 0.67 5.75
CA ALA A 45 1.32 -0.41 5.28
C ALA A 45 1.48 -1.52 6.34
N GLU A 46 1.57 -1.15 7.62
CA GLU A 46 1.64 -2.08 8.74
C GLU A 46 0.40 -2.97 8.83
N ASN A 47 -0.80 -2.38 8.85
CA ASN A 47 -2.05 -3.13 8.88
C ASN A 47 -2.23 -4.02 7.63
N PHE A 48 -1.77 -3.55 6.46
CA PHE A 48 -1.77 -4.36 5.25
C PHE A 48 -0.79 -5.53 5.32
N ALA A 49 0.40 -5.30 5.89
CA ALA A 49 1.40 -6.33 6.13
C ALA A 49 0.88 -7.38 7.11
N THR A 50 0.30 -6.99 8.25
CA THR A 50 -0.30 -7.95 9.21
C THR A 50 -1.35 -8.85 8.56
N ARG A 51 -2.20 -8.28 7.69
CA ARG A 51 -3.22 -9.04 6.94
C ARG A 51 -2.64 -9.96 5.86
N THR A 52 -1.57 -9.54 5.20
CA THR A 52 -0.92 -10.32 4.13
C THR A 52 -0.03 -11.41 4.72
N LEU A 53 0.70 -11.11 5.80
CA LEU A 53 1.50 -12.07 6.56
C LEU A 53 0.64 -13.19 7.15
N GLY A 54 -0.58 -12.87 7.63
CA GLY A 54 -1.56 -13.87 8.05
C GLY A 54 -2.04 -14.79 6.92
N LYS A 55 -1.97 -14.36 5.65
CA LYS A 55 -2.30 -15.21 4.49
C LYS A 55 -1.13 -16.08 4.02
N ASN A 56 0.11 -15.70 4.32
CA ASN A 56 1.31 -16.44 3.90
C ASN A 56 1.63 -17.66 4.79
N ILE A 57 1.00 -17.81 5.95
CA ILE A 57 1.17 -19.01 6.81
C ILE A 57 0.33 -20.21 6.31
N SER A 58 -0.60 -20.00 5.37
CA SER A 58 -1.51 -21.07 4.88
C SER A 58 -1.33 -21.42 3.40
N GLN A 59 -0.19 -21.09 2.78
CA GLN A 59 0.08 -21.44 1.37
C GLN A 59 1.33 -22.30 1.16
N ASN A 60 1.93 -22.85 2.23
CA ASN A 60 3.04 -23.80 2.09
C ASN A 60 2.79 -25.13 2.82
N LEU A 61 1.52 -25.53 2.91
CA LEU A 61 1.14 -26.91 3.20
C LEU A 61 0.25 -27.43 2.06
N CYS A 62 0.91 -27.60 0.90
CA CYS A 62 0.53 -28.55 -0.14
C CYS A 62 1.80 -29.36 -0.43
#